data_AF-A0A8T0FRK3-F1
#
_entry.id   AF-A0A8T0FRK3-F1
#
_cell.length_a   1.000
_cell.length_b   1.000
_cell.length_c   1.000
_cell.angle_alpha   90.00
_cell.angle_beta   90.00
_cell.angle_gamma   90.00
#
_symmetry.space_group_name_H-M   'P 1'
#
loop_
_entity.id
_entity.type
_entity.pdbx_description
1 polymer ?
#
loop_
_entity_poly.entity_id
_entity_poly.type
_entity_poly.pdbx_seq_one_letter_code
_entity_poly.pdbx_strand_id
1 'polypeptide(L)'
;MKENPEAAVLKMDPFLEEEKFEKPLKDDPEKLNNMLKYSSFNRMKEFFKVSWDQMSGFSEDVRKFNFPYEIKQAFAICQAMMKDSTPSKEKEFFSPVVRKGITGDWKNYFSEDQSKRMDQKFAERMKGTEFQNIWKNYM
;
A
#
# COMPACT_ATOMS: atom_id res chain seq x y z
N MET A 1 8.27 4.00 -7.92
CA MET A 1 7.43 2.79 -7.82
C MET A 1 6.36 2.71 -8.90
N LYS A 2 5.32 3.57 -8.94
CA LYS A 2 4.23 3.40 -9.94
C LYS A 2 4.60 3.67 -11.39
N GLU A 3 5.46 4.65 -11.62
CA GLU A 3 5.90 5.04 -12.96
C GLU A 3 6.74 3.97 -13.63
N ASN A 4 7.72 3.42 -12.92
CA ASN A 4 8.53 2.28 -13.35
C ASN A 4 8.71 1.30 -12.18
N PRO A 5 7.81 0.31 -12.03
CA PRO A 5 7.87 -0.68 -10.96
C PRO A 5 9.11 -1.56 -11.01
N GLU A 6 9.54 -1.93 -12.22
CA GLU A 6 10.72 -2.78 -12.45
C GLU A 6 12.00 -2.10 -11.98
N ALA A 7 12.27 -0.88 -12.46
CA ALA A 7 13.45 -0.13 -12.06
C ALA A 7 13.47 0.15 -10.55
N ALA A 8 12.29 0.35 -9.95
CA ALA A 8 12.19 0.63 -8.53
C ALA A 8 12.42 -0.63 -7.68
N VAL A 9 11.94 -1.78 -8.15
CA VAL A 9 12.27 -3.11 -7.61
C VAL A 9 13.78 -3.36 -7.65
N LEU A 10 14.40 -3.22 -8.83
CA LEU A 10 15.82 -3.48 -9.02
C LEU A 10 16.72 -2.49 -8.25
N LYS A 11 16.19 -1.33 -7.88
CA LYS A 11 16.89 -0.36 -7.02
C LYS A 11 16.84 -0.71 -5.53
N MET A 12 15.78 -1.38 -5.08
CA MET A 12 15.63 -1.82 -3.67
C MET A 12 16.44 -3.08 -3.37
N ASP A 13 16.67 -3.87 -4.40
CA ASP A 13 17.23 -5.20 -4.33
C ASP A 13 18.68 -5.26 -3.78
N PRO A 14 19.62 -4.38 -4.19
CA PRO A 14 20.97 -4.33 -3.61
C PRO A 14 21.00 -3.94 -2.12
N PHE A 15 19.92 -3.32 -1.61
CA PHE A 15 19.83 -2.92 -0.21
C PHE A 15 19.50 -4.10 0.72
N LEU A 16 18.87 -5.16 0.21
CA LEU A 16 18.46 -6.31 1.01
C LEU A 16 19.63 -7.28 1.16
N GLU A 17 19.90 -8.12 0.17
CA GLU A 17 21.03 -9.05 0.12
C GLU A 17 21.31 -9.46 -1.35
N GLU A 18 22.43 -9.01 -1.91
CA GLU A 18 22.78 -9.16 -3.33
C GLU A 18 22.76 -10.62 -3.82
N GLU A 19 23.34 -11.56 -3.08
CA GLU A 19 23.43 -12.95 -3.54
C GLU A 19 22.08 -13.68 -3.54
N LYS A 20 21.18 -13.28 -2.65
CA LYS A 20 19.92 -13.99 -2.40
C LYS A 20 18.76 -13.42 -3.20
N PHE A 21 18.76 -12.11 -3.44
CA PHE A 21 17.64 -11.42 -4.09
C PHE A 21 18.06 -10.84 -5.45
N GLU A 22 19.27 -10.29 -5.55
CA GLU A 22 19.70 -9.55 -6.75
C GLU A 22 20.11 -10.40 -7.94
N LYS A 23 21.03 -11.35 -7.73
CA LYS A 23 21.43 -12.27 -8.81
C LYS A 23 20.21 -13.01 -9.40
N PRO A 24 19.31 -13.62 -8.58
CA PRO A 24 18.16 -14.32 -9.13
C PRO A 24 17.16 -13.44 -9.88
N LEU A 25 16.99 -12.17 -9.51
CA LEU A 25 16.06 -11.26 -10.20
C LEU A 25 16.64 -10.74 -11.52
N LYS A 26 17.95 -10.56 -11.62
CA LYS A 26 18.64 -10.15 -12.85
C LYS A 26 18.80 -11.30 -13.84
N ASP A 27 19.09 -12.50 -13.34
CA ASP A 27 19.41 -13.67 -14.18
C ASP A 27 18.16 -14.41 -14.68
N ASP A 28 17.02 -14.23 -14.00
CA ASP A 28 15.77 -14.93 -14.30
C ASP A 28 14.60 -13.94 -14.50
N PRO A 29 14.27 -13.60 -15.76
CA PRO A 29 13.14 -12.72 -16.08
C PRO A 29 11.80 -13.23 -15.54
N GLU A 30 11.62 -14.54 -15.34
CA GLU A 30 10.38 -15.09 -14.80
C GLU A 30 10.21 -14.71 -13.32
N LYS A 31 11.28 -14.72 -12.53
CA LYS A 31 11.23 -14.30 -11.12
C LYS A 31 10.86 -12.83 -10.99
N LEU A 32 11.48 -11.97 -11.80
CA LEU A 32 11.16 -10.54 -11.83
C LEU A 32 9.70 -10.31 -12.22
N ASN A 33 9.23 -10.97 -13.29
CA ASN A 33 7.84 -10.88 -13.73
C ASN A 33 6.84 -11.38 -12.68
N ASN A 34 7.15 -12.48 -12.00
CA ASN A 34 6.33 -12.98 -10.90
C ASN A 34 6.28 -11.97 -9.76
N MET A 35 7.41 -11.37 -9.37
CA MET A 35 7.42 -10.37 -8.32
C MET A 35 6.57 -9.14 -8.69
N LEU A 36 6.72 -8.62 -9.91
CA LEU A 36 5.91 -7.51 -10.42
C LEU A 36 4.41 -7.86 -10.44
N LYS A 37 4.07 -9.08 -10.87
CA LYS A 37 2.69 -9.58 -10.89
C LYS A 37 2.11 -9.64 -9.48
N TYR A 38 2.76 -10.33 -8.55
CA TYR A 38 2.22 -10.57 -7.21
C TYR A 38 2.25 -9.32 -6.32
N SER A 39 3.15 -8.36 -6.56
CA SER A 39 3.15 -7.05 -5.92
C SER A 39 2.30 -5.99 -6.64
N SER A 40 1.66 -6.34 -7.75
CA SER A 40 0.83 -5.40 -8.51
C SER A 40 -0.39 -4.93 -7.71
N PHE A 41 -0.85 -3.71 -8.00
CA PHE A 41 -2.05 -3.16 -7.36
C PHE A 41 -3.28 -4.08 -7.54
N ASN A 42 -3.47 -4.66 -8.73
CA ASN A 42 -4.59 -5.53 -9.00
C ASN A 42 -4.53 -6.81 -8.16
N ARG A 43 -3.34 -7.45 -8.06
CA ARG A 43 -3.17 -8.62 -7.21
C ARG A 43 -3.37 -8.31 -5.74
N MET A 44 -2.85 -7.20 -5.25
CA MET A 44 -3.10 -6.76 -3.87
C MET A 44 -4.59 -6.51 -3.64
N LYS A 45 -5.28 -5.84 -4.57
CA LYS A 45 -6.71 -5.56 -4.46
C LYS A 45 -7.54 -6.84 -4.45
N GLU A 46 -7.22 -7.81 -5.32
CA GLU A 46 -7.84 -9.13 -5.32
C GLU A 46 -7.58 -9.88 -4.01
N PHE A 47 -6.33 -9.91 -3.55
CA PHE A 47 -5.94 -10.59 -2.31
C PHE A 47 -6.70 -10.04 -1.10
N PHE A 48 -6.74 -8.70 -0.95
CA PHE A 48 -7.46 -8.07 0.16
C PHE A 48 -8.97 -8.15 0.01
N LYS A 49 -9.53 -8.15 -1.22
CA LYS A 49 -10.95 -8.39 -1.44
C LYS A 49 -11.34 -9.82 -1.02
N VAL A 50 -10.61 -10.83 -1.49
CA VAL A 50 -10.85 -12.23 -1.13
C VAL A 50 -10.66 -12.44 0.38
N SER A 51 -9.59 -11.91 0.96
CA SER A 51 -9.34 -11.98 2.40
C SER A 51 -10.45 -11.29 3.19
N TRP A 52 -11.00 -10.18 2.69
CA TRP A 52 -12.10 -9.45 3.32
C TRP A 52 -13.44 -10.19 3.21
N ASP A 53 -13.78 -10.70 2.03
CA ASP A 53 -15.00 -11.50 1.82
C ASP A 53 -14.95 -12.76 2.70
N GLN A 54 -13.78 -13.40 2.79
CA GLN A 54 -13.51 -14.50 3.72
C GLN A 54 -13.47 -14.06 5.20
N MET A 55 -13.13 -12.81 5.52
CA MET A 55 -13.15 -12.29 6.90
C MET A 55 -14.55 -11.94 7.39
N SER A 56 -15.34 -11.29 6.56
CA SER A 56 -16.71 -10.86 6.86
C SER A 56 -17.68 -12.04 7.03
N GLY A 57 -17.32 -13.21 6.48
CA GLY A 57 -18.06 -14.46 6.66
C GLY A 57 -17.64 -15.31 7.87
N PHE A 58 -16.59 -14.93 8.60
CA PHE A 58 -16.08 -15.71 9.74
C PHE A 58 -16.30 -14.96 11.05
N SER A 59 -17.42 -15.24 11.70
CA SER A 59 -17.63 -14.88 13.09
C SER A 59 -16.71 -15.65 14.06
N GLU A 60 -16.07 -16.78 13.68
CA GLU A 60 -15.52 -17.67 14.72
C GLU A 60 -14.14 -18.30 14.59
N ASP A 61 -13.41 -18.33 13.45
CA ASP A 61 -12.08 -18.96 13.53
C ASP A 61 -11.04 -18.53 12.48
N VAL A 62 -10.39 -17.41 12.78
CA VAL A 62 -9.18 -16.87 12.11
C VAL A 62 -8.03 -17.89 12.09
N ARG A 63 -8.05 -18.86 13.02
CA ARG A 63 -7.05 -19.93 13.16
C ARG A 63 -6.98 -20.86 11.95
N LYS A 64 -8.04 -20.92 11.13
CA LYS A 64 -8.13 -21.80 9.95
C LYS A 64 -7.38 -21.27 8.72
N PHE A 65 -6.99 -19.99 8.73
CA PHE A 65 -6.23 -19.42 7.63
C PHE A 65 -4.72 -19.66 7.81
N ASN A 66 -4.03 -19.97 6.72
CA ASN A 66 -2.58 -20.15 6.72
C ASN A 66 -1.83 -18.81 6.56
N PHE A 67 -2.22 -17.81 7.35
CA PHE A 67 -1.50 -16.54 7.40
C PHE A 67 -0.22 -16.64 8.26
N PRO A 68 0.82 -15.86 7.94
CA PRO A 68 1.92 -15.58 8.86
C PRO A 68 1.42 -15.17 10.25
N TYR A 69 2.16 -15.54 11.29
CA TYR A 69 1.76 -15.39 12.69
C TYR A 69 1.46 -13.93 13.08
N GLU A 70 2.18 -12.99 12.49
CA GLU A 70 2.07 -11.55 12.70
C GLU A 70 0.73 -11.03 12.18
N ILE A 71 0.27 -11.55 11.04
CA ILE A 71 -1.04 -11.20 10.45
C ILE A 71 -2.17 -11.76 11.31
N LYS A 72 -2.00 -12.97 11.87
CA LYS A 72 -2.97 -13.56 12.82
C LYS A 72 -3.09 -12.73 14.10
N GLN A 73 -1.98 -12.22 14.63
CA GLN A 73 -2.00 -11.36 15.82
C GLN A 73 -2.66 -10.00 15.54
N ALA A 74 -2.28 -9.32 14.45
CA ALA A 74 -2.87 -8.05 14.07
C ALA A 74 -4.39 -8.17 13.89
N PHE A 75 -4.84 -9.29 13.31
CA PHE A 75 -6.25 -9.60 13.19
C PHE A 75 -6.95 -9.76 14.53
N ALA A 76 -6.41 -10.59 15.43
CA ALA A 76 -7.03 -10.85 16.73
C ALA A 76 -7.20 -9.54 17.54
N ILE A 77 -6.22 -8.64 17.43
CA ILE A 77 -6.26 -7.30 18.02
C ILE A 77 -7.37 -6.45 17.39
N CYS A 78 -7.47 -6.42 16.06
CA CYS A 78 -8.56 -5.73 15.36
C CYS A 78 -9.94 -6.28 15.72
N GLN A 79 -10.09 -7.61 15.80
CA GLN A 79 -11.35 -8.26 16.16
C GLN A 79 -11.77 -7.97 17.61
N ALA A 80 -10.81 -7.94 18.54
CA ALA A 80 -11.07 -7.56 19.94
C ALA A 80 -11.53 -6.10 20.05
N MET A 81 -10.94 -5.19 19.27
CA MET A 81 -11.38 -3.79 19.20
C MET A 81 -12.78 -3.60 18.60
N MET A 82 -13.30 -4.58 17.84
CA MET A 82 -14.61 -4.50 17.17
C MET A 82 -15.78 -4.96 18.03
N LYS A 83 -15.56 -5.88 18.99
CA LYS A 83 -16.63 -6.41 19.86
C LYS A 83 -17.33 -5.32 20.68
N ASP A 84 -16.67 -4.19 20.91
CA ASP A 84 -17.19 -3.08 21.71
C ASP A 84 -17.77 -1.93 20.85
N SER A 85 -17.82 -2.09 19.51
CA SER A 85 -18.28 -1.04 18.59
C SER A 85 -19.71 -1.27 18.09
N THR A 86 -20.52 -0.20 18.04
CA THR A 86 -21.92 -0.26 17.59
C THR A 86 -22.05 -0.54 16.07
N PRO A 87 -23.12 -1.20 15.60
CA PRO A 87 -23.27 -1.67 14.21
C PRO A 87 -23.17 -0.57 13.13
N SER A 88 -23.45 0.69 13.50
CA SER A 88 -23.36 1.83 12.56
C SER A 88 -21.91 2.26 12.25
N LYS A 89 -20.95 1.96 13.14
CA LYS A 89 -19.52 2.28 12.91
C LYS A 89 -18.80 1.21 12.10
N GLU A 90 -19.41 0.04 11.91
CA GLU A 90 -18.82 -1.07 11.15
C GLU A 90 -18.55 -0.66 9.69
N LYS A 91 -19.46 0.07 9.02
CA LYS A 91 -19.24 0.49 7.62
C LYS A 91 -18.16 1.56 7.43
N GLU A 92 -17.94 2.43 8.41
CA GLU A 92 -16.93 3.49 8.32
C GLU A 92 -15.53 3.01 8.71
N PHE A 93 -15.43 2.02 9.60
CA PHE A 93 -14.15 1.46 10.02
C PHE A 93 -13.41 0.69 8.91
N PHE A 94 -14.13 0.21 7.90
CA PHE A 94 -13.57 -0.64 6.86
C PHE A 94 -13.50 0.08 5.52
N SER A 95 -12.74 1.17 5.48
CA SER A 95 -12.18 1.60 4.20
C SER A 95 -11.26 0.47 3.70
N PRO A 96 -11.39 0.02 2.45
CA PRO A 96 -10.54 -1.05 1.94
C PRO A 96 -9.07 -0.62 2.02
N VAL A 97 -8.24 -1.47 2.64
CA VAL A 97 -6.78 -1.27 2.77
C VAL A 97 -6.17 -0.92 1.41
N VAL A 98 -6.69 -1.52 0.34
CA VAL A 98 -6.35 -1.21 -1.06
C VAL A 98 -7.52 -0.50 -1.74
N ARG A 99 -7.43 0.83 -1.88
CA ARG A 99 -8.52 1.70 -2.38
C ARG A 99 -8.53 1.89 -3.91
N LYS A 100 -7.95 2.99 -4.41
CA LYS A 100 -7.93 3.34 -5.86
C LYS A 100 -6.58 3.12 -6.54
N GLY A 101 -5.48 3.28 -5.80
CA GLY A 101 -4.13 3.08 -6.36
C GLY A 101 -3.81 4.02 -7.52
N ILE A 102 -4.19 5.28 -7.46
CA ILE A 102 -3.89 6.28 -8.51
C ILE A 102 -3.20 7.51 -7.90
N THR A 103 -2.31 8.13 -8.66
CA THR A 103 -1.64 9.38 -8.28
C THR A 103 -2.50 10.57 -8.72
N GLY A 104 -2.56 11.62 -7.91
CA GLY A 104 -3.26 12.87 -8.29
C GLY A 104 -4.77 12.88 -8.00
N ASP A 105 -5.34 11.81 -7.46
CA ASP A 105 -6.79 11.74 -7.11
C ASP A 105 -7.22 12.82 -6.12
N TRP A 106 -6.29 13.43 -5.38
CA TRP A 106 -6.54 14.55 -4.48
C TRP A 106 -7.19 15.75 -5.20
N LYS A 107 -6.94 15.93 -6.51
CA LYS A 107 -7.55 17.00 -7.34
C LYS A 107 -9.08 16.88 -7.43
N ASN A 108 -9.63 15.69 -7.21
CA ASN A 108 -11.08 15.45 -7.20
C ASN A 108 -11.74 15.83 -5.86
N TYR A 109 -10.95 16.10 -4.82
CA TYR A 109 -11.44 16.33 -3.45
C TYR A 109 -11.08 17.72 -2.92
N PHE A 110 -10.00 18.32 -3.42
CA PHE A 110 -9.55 19.63 -2.96
C PHE A 110 -10.23 20.73 -3.77
N SER A 111 -10.71 21.76 -3.10
CA SER A 111 -11.00 23.04 -3.77
C SER A 111 -9.72 23.71 -4.23
N GLU A 112 -9.81 24.68 -5.14
CA GLU A 112 -8.65 25.45 -5.58
C GLU A 112 -7.90 26.11 -4.41
N ASP A 113 -8.64 26.68 -3.45
CA ASP A 113 -8.03 27.34 -2.30
C ASP A 113 -7.32 26.34 -1.37
N GLN A 114 -7.88 25.14 -1.20
CA GLN A 114 -7.22 24.06 -0.46
C GLN A 114 -5.94 23.60 -1.15
N SER A 115 -5.95 23.48 -2.48
CA SER A 115 -4.77 23.16 -3.27
C SER A 115 -3.69 24.24 -3.10
N LYS A 116 -4.04 25.50 -3.33
CA LYS A 116 -3.10 26.65 -3.20
C LYS A 116 -2.49 26.71 -1.81
N ARG A 117 -3.29 26.49 -0.76
CA ARG A 117 -2.82 26.47 0.63
C ARG A 117 -1.83 25.32 0.89
N MET A 118 -2.08 24.15 0.30
CA MET A 118 -1.16 23.01 0.42
C MET A 118 0.18 23.30 -0.26
N ASP A 119 0.13 23.86 -1.48
CA ASP A 119 1.33 24.22 -2.25
C ASP A 119 2.18 25.27 -1.52
N GLN A 120 1.54 26.30 -0.97
CA GLN A 120 2.21 27.30 -0.13
C GLN A 120 2.86 26.66 1.09
N LYS A 121 2.12 25.79 1.81
CA LYS A 121 2.64 25.17 3.03
C LYS A 121 3.83 24.27 2.76
N PHE A 122 3.78 23.56 1.64
CA PHE A 122 4.86 22.71 1.20
C PHE A 122 6.11 23.51 0.80
N ALA A 123 5.94 24.60 0.04
CA ALA A 123 7.03 25.50 -0.31
C ALA A 123 7.70 26.12 0.92
N GLU A 124 6.90 26.55 1.92
CA GLU A 124 7.41 27.06 3.20
C GLU A 124 8.26 26.02 3.93
N ARG A 125 7.77 24.78 4.03
CA ARG A 125 8.41 23.70 4.81
C ARG A 125 9.66 23.13 4.14
N MET A 126 9.70 23.12 2.82
CA MET A 126 10.82 22.56 2.05
C MET A 126 11.86 23.62 1.67
N LYS A 127 11.61 24.90 1.96
CA LYS A 127 12.54 25.99 1.64
C LYS A 127 13.94 25.72 2.19
N GLY A 128 14.93 25.78 1.31
CA GLY A 128 16.34 25.56 1.67
C GLY A 128 16.73 24.09 1.83
N THR A 129 15.85 23.15 1.50
CA THR A 129 16.16 21.72 1.44
C THR A 129 16.31 21.25 -0.01
N GLU A 130 16.99 20.13 -0.21
CA GLU A 130 17.02 19.42 -1.51
C GLU A 130 15.63 19.01 -1.99
N PHE A 131 14.67 18.89 -1.08
CA PHE A 131 13.30 18.52 -1.39
C PHE A 131 12.52 19.61 -2.11
N GLN A 132 12.95 20.88 -2.07
CA GLN A 132 12.21 22.03 -2.64
C GLN A 132 11.89 21.90 -4.14
N ASN A 133 12.59 21.03 -4.88
CA ASN A 133 12.42 20.91 -6.32
C ASN A 133 12.22 19.46 -6.79
N ILE A 134 12.01 18.49 -5.89
CA ILE A 134 12.02 17.06 -6.26
C ILE A 134 10.93 16.70 -7.26
N TRP A 135 9.78 17.38 -7.20
CA TRP A 135 8.63 17.12 -8.08
C TRP A 135 8.82 17.65 -9.49
N LYS A 136 9.80 18.53 -9.76
CA LYS A 136 10.06 19.04 -11.12
C LYS A 136 10.50 17.94 -12.09
N ASN A 137 11.03 16.84 -11.57
CA ASN A 137 11.42 15.69 -12.38
C ASN A 137 10.27 14.70 -12.63
N TYR A 138 9.08 14.94 -12.05
CA TYR A 138 7.94 14.01 -12.04
C TYR A 138 6.60 14.68 -12.41
N MET A 139 6.61 15.96 -12.80
CA MET A 139 5.46 16.71 -13.33
C MET A 139 5.75 17.13 -14.77
#